data_AF-A0A351X6J3-F1
#
_entry.id   AF-A0A351X6J3-F1
#
_cell.length_a   1.000
_cell.length_b   1.000
_cell.length_c   1.000
_cell.angle_alpha   90.00
_cell.angle_beta   90.00
_cell.angle_gamma   90.00
#
_symmetry.space_group_name_H-M   'P 1'
#
loop_
_entity.id
_entity.type
_entity.pdbx_description
1 polymer ?
#
loop_
_entity_poly.entity_id
_entity_poly.type
_entity_poly.pdbx_seq_one_letter_code
_entity_poly.pdbx_strand_id
1 'polypeptide(L)'
;MPLNIHLIFKTHLDVGFTNYARVVTAEYFNRYIPSAIQLARQRRESGQGDRFIWTTGSWLIYEYLEHVDAAKRTAMEVAIAQGDIAWHALPFTTHSESMDADLFRLGLSLSQRLDMRFGKHTIAAKFTDVPGHTRGIVPLLAEAGVKFLQVGVNGGSAVPTVPPLFRWRDPSGSELIVMYAGGYGSTFVLPGTENALAFGHSMDNLGPQTETQVAEIYRQLRAEHPGAHIFASTLNTFAEKLLPVWAELPIVTQEIGDSWIHGIGSDPIKVSQFRELLRLRSDWLKAKPSLVNEPAFDLFQRRLLMVPEHTWGMDEKTFLGDHKAYSSTALAAARGKDNFR
;
A
#
# COMPACT_ATOMS: atom_id res chain seq x y z
N MET A 1 -24.02 -21.60 -6.47
CA MET A 1 -22.84 -22.31 -5.93
C MET A 1 -22.39 -21.55 -4.66
N PRO A 2 -21.49 -22.07 -3.81
CA PRO A 2 -21.09 -21.36 -2.60
C PRO A 2 -20.33 -20.06 -2.93
N LEU A 3 -20.49 -19.03 -2.08
CA LEU A 3 -19.72 -17.79 -2.18
C LEU A 3 -18.22 -18.07 -1.99
N ASN A 4 -17.38 -17.55 -2.89
CA ASN A 4 -15.92 -17.65 -2.82
C ASN A 4 -15.35 -16.36 -2.21
N ILE A 5 -14.75 -16.45 -1.03
CA ILE A 5 -14.16 -15.31 -0.34
C ILE A 5 -12.64 -15.33 -0.52
N HIS A 6 -12.15 -14.36 -1.28
CA HIS A 6 -10.73 -14.08 -1.49
C HIS A 6 -10.20 -13.30 -0.28
N LEU A 7 -9.57 -14.00 0.67
CA LEU A 7 -9.02 -13.39 1.88
C LEU A 7 -7.60 -12.89 1.65
N ILE A 8 -7.38 -11.58 1.77
CA ILE A 8 -6.07 -10.94 1.60
C ILE A 8 -5.48 -10.65 2.98
N PHE A 9 -4.35 -11.28 3.31
CA PHE A 9 -3.60 -10.94 4.51
C PHE A 9 -2.59 -9.83 4.21
N LYS A 10 -2.63 -8.75 5.00
CA LYS A 10 -1.76 -7.59 4.82
C LYS A 10 -1.47 -6.89 6.13
N THR A 11 -0.29 -6.30 6.21
CA THR A 11 0.10 -5.33 7.25
C THR A 11 0.09 -3.94 6.64
N HIS A 12 -0.47 -2.95 7.35
CA HIS A 12 -0.32 -1.55 6.93
C HIS A 12 1.09 -1.06 7.29
N LEU A 13 1.81 -0.60 6.27
CA LEU A 13 3.15 -0.04 6.40
C LEU A 13 3.03 1.47 6.39
N ASP A 14 3.43 2.05 7.51
CA ASP A 14 3.70 3.48 7.62
C ASP A 14 5.20 3.65 7.71
N VAL A 15 5.80 4.26 6.71
CA VAL A 15 7.27 4.31 6.66
C VAL A 15 7.80 5.17 7.81
N GLY A 16 7.13 6.26 8.22
CA GLY A 16 7.66 7.25 9.15
C GLY A 16 6.83 7.59 10.39
N PHE A 17 5.78 6.83 10.72
CA PHE A 17 4.78 7.19 11.73
C PHE A 17 5.04 6.66 13.14
N THR A 18 5.06 5.33 13.31
CA THR A 18 5.21 4.69 14.63
C THR A 18 6.63 4.79 15.18
N ASN A 19 7.60 5.06 14.30
CA ASN A 19 9.00 5.36 14.63
C ASN A 19 9.67 6.01 13.41
N TYR A 20 10.95 6.38 13.52
CA TYR A 20 11.75 6.81 12.38
C TYR A 20 11.80 5.73 11.29
N ALA A 21 11.80 6.16 10.03
CA ALA A 21 11.79 5.25 8.88
C ALA A 21 12.90 4.20 8.88
N ARG A 22 14.09 4.55 9.36
CA ARG A 22 15.18 3.57 9.50
C ARG A 22 14.85 2.45 10.49
N VAL A 23 14.15 2.77 11.58
CA VAL A 23 13.82 1.83 12.66
C VAL A 23 12.68 0.93 12.21
N VAL A 24 11.62 1.52 11.63
CA VAL A 24 10.51 0.76 11.05
C VAL A 24 11.02 -0.21 9.99
N THR A 25 11.81 0.27 9.02
CA THR A 25 12.37 -0.59 7.95
C THR A 25 13.22 -1.72 8.52
N ALA A 26 14.06 -1.43 9.53
CA ALA A 26 14.89 -2.45 10.18
C ALA A 26 14.05 -3.51 10.91
N GLU A 27 12.96 -3.13 11.57
CA GLU A 27 12.05 -4.07 12.24
C GLU A 27 11.37 -4.99 11.22
N TYR A 28 10.91 -4.43 10.09
CA TYR A 28 10.37 -5.25 9.00
C TYR A 28 11.39 -6.25 8.47
N PHE A 29 12.63 -5.82 8.24
CA PHE A 29 13.67 -6.66 7.64
C PHE A 29 14.18 -7.74 8.58
N ASN A 30 14.29 -7.44 9.87
CA ASN A 30 14.91 -8.35 10.83
C ASN A 30 13.91 -9.23 11.56
N ARG A 31 12.64 -8.81 11.64
CA ARG A 31 11.62 -9.53 12.41
C ARG A 31 10.39 -9.85 11.57
N TYR A 32 9.69 -8.85 11.05
CA TYR A 32 8.34 -9.08 10.50
C TYR A 32 8.32 -9.90 9.21
N ILE A 33 9.21 -9.62 8.26
CA ILE A 33 9.32 -10.39 7.02
C ILE A 33 9.74 -11.84 7.31
N PRO A 34 10.80 -12.11 8.10
CA PRO A 34 11.12 -13.47 8.51
C PRO A 34 9.96 -14.21 9.18
N SER A 35 9.24 -13.56 10.10
CA SER A 35 8.05 -14.15 10.75
C SER A 35 6.92 -14.44 9.76
N ALA A 36 6.68 -13.56 8.77
CA ALA A 36 5.66 -13.76 7.75
C ALA A 36 5.98 -14.97 6.87
N ILE A 37 7.24 -15.10 6.44
CA ILE A 37 7.73 -16.25 5.66
C ILE A 37 7.57 -17.54 6.46
N GLN A 38 7.96 -17.54 7.74
CA GLN A 38 7.85 -18.71 8.60
C GLN A 38 6.40 -19.15 8.76
N LEU A 39 5.49 -18.21 9.07
CA LEU A 39 4.08 -18.51 9.26
C LEU A 39 3.42 -19.03 7.97
N ALA A 40 3.70 -18.38 6.83
CA ALA A 40 3.15 -18.80 5.54
C ALA A 40 3.57 -20.22 5.16
N ARG A 41 4.85 -20.54 5.40
CA ARG A 41 5.41 -21.88 5.24
C ARG A 41 4.72 -22.91 6.15
N GLN A 42 4.62 -22.62 7.45
CA GLN A 42 3.97 -23.51 8.42
C GLN A 42 2.52 -23.79 8.01
N ARG A 43 1.77 -22.76 7.63
CA ARG A 43 0.39 -22.92 7.14
C ARG A 43 0.32 -23.76 5.87
N ARG A 44 1.24 -23.56 4.92
CA ARG A 44 1.34 -24.41 3.71
C ARG A 44 1.53 -25.89 4.06
N GLU A 45 2.53 -26.16 4.88
CA GLU A 45 3.03 -27.51 5.15
C GLU A 45 2.10 -28.28 6.10
N SER A 46 1.29 -27.58 6.89
CA SER A 46 0.28 -28.20 7.76
C SER A 46 -0.82 -28.97 7.01
N GLY A 47 -1.10 -28.61 5.74
CA GLY A 47 -2.15 -29.23 4.94
C GLY A 47 -3.59 -28.95 5.42
N GLN A 48 -3.79 -28.09 6.42
CA GLN A 48 -5.10 -27.84 7.05
C GLN A 48 -6.03 -26.89 6.24
N GLY A 49 -5.69 -26.59 4.98
CA GLY A 49 -6.50 -25.75 4.08
C GLY A 49 -6.37 -24.24 4.30
N ASP A 50 -6.23 -23.79 5.55
CA ASP A 50 -6.11 -22.36 5.90
C ASP A 50 -4.70 -21.83 5.63
N ARG A 51 -4.46 -21.51 4.36
CA ARG A 51 -3.22 -20.88 3.89
C ARG A 51 -3.06 -19.46 4.45
N PHE A 52 -1.83 -18.99 4.49
CA PHE A 52 -1.51 -17.59 4.79
C PHE A 52 -0.59 -17.08 3.68
N ILE A 53 -1.02 -16.02 2.99
CA ILE A 53 -0.25 -15.35 1.93
C ILE A 53 -0.08 -13.91 2.36
N TRP A 54 1.14 -13.53 2.75
CA TRP A 54 1.38 -12.18 3.23
C TRP A 54 1.57 -11.22 2.05
N THR A 55 0.75 -10.18 2.01
CA THR A 55 0.74 -9.18 0.93
C THR A 55 1.17 -7.82 1.46
N THR A 56 2.04 -7.12 0.72
CA THR A 56 2.41 -5.73 1.01
C THR A 56 2.63 -4.91 -0.27
N GLY A 57 3.00 -3.64 -0.16
CA GLY A 57 3.38 -2.82 -1.31
C GLY A 57 4.73 -3.23 -1.87
N SER A 58 4.95 -2.95 -3.16
CA SER A 58 6.12 -3.44 -3.90
C SER A 58 7.46 -2.92 -3.35
N TRP A 59 7.50 -1.73 -2.74
CA TRP A 59 8.73 -1.13 -2.23
C TRP A 59 9.35 -1.96 -1.11
N LEU A 60 8.56 -2.43 -0.15
CA LEU A 60 9.10 -3.15 1.00
C LEU A 60 9.77 -4.48 0.59
N ILE A 61 9.16 -5.21 -0.36
CA ILE A 61 9.72 -6.45 -0.91
C ILE A 61 10.98 -6.15 -1.73
N TYR A 62 10.94 -5.11 -2.57
CA TYR A 62 12.08 -4.71 -3.39
C TYR A 62 13.28 -4.33 -2.51
N GLU A 63 13.10 -3.40 -1.56
CA GLU A 63 14.18 -2.95 -0.68
C GLU A 63 14.75 -4.08 0.18
N TYR A 64 13.90 -5.01 0.65
CA TYR A 64 14.34 -6.18 1.40
C TYR A 64 15.32 -7.00 0.57
N LEU A 65 14.95 -7.37 -0.66
CA LEU A 65 15.79 -8.18 -1.55
C LEU A 65 17.13 -7.50 -1.85
N GLU A 66 17.15 -6.17 -1.98
CA GLU A 66 18.36 -5.42 -2.30
C GLU A 66 19.34 -5.27 -1.12
N HIS A 67 18.85 -5.23 0.13
CA HIS A 67 19.69 -4.85 1.28
C HIS A 67 20.01 -5.98 2.27
N VAL A 68 19.26 -7.09 2.26
CA VAL A 68 19.52 -8.19 3.19
C VAL A 68 20.68 -9.09 2.74
N ASP A 69 21.19 -9.88 3.69
CA ASP A 69 22.19 -10.91 3.41
C ASP A 69 21.66 -12.03 2.49
N ALA A 70 22.57 -12.84 1.96
CA ALA A 70 22.25 -13.89 0.99
C ALA A 70 21.26 -14.94 1.54
N ALA A 71 21.31 -15.25 2.84
CA ALA A 71 20.44 -16.25 3.45
C ALA A 71 18.99 -15.74 3.53
N LYS A 72 18.79 -14.52 4.03
CA LYS A 72 17.49 -13.84 4.07
C LYS A 72 16.93 -13.63 2.66
N ARG A 73 17.77 -13.21 1.70
CA ARG A 73 17.38 -13.05 0.29
C ARG A 73 16.86 -14.36 -0.28
N THR A 74 17.61 -15.45 -0.13
CA THR A 74 17.23 -16.79 -0.61
C THR A 74 15.91 -17.25 0.01
N ALA A 75 15.71 -17.02 1.31
CA ALA A 75 14.47 -17.37 1.99
C ALA A 75 13.25 -16.63 1.41
N MET A 76 13.39 -15.33 1.12
CA MET A 76 12.33 -14.56 0.45
C MET A 76 12.06 -15.05 -0.97
N GLU A 77 13.10 -15.31 -1.77
CA GLU A 77 12.96 -15.80 -3.15
C GLU A 77 12.23 -17.15 -3.19
N VAL A 78 12.56 -18.07 -2.27
CA VAL A 78 11.84 -19.35 -2.12
C VAL A 78 10.39 -19.12 -1.71
N ALA A 79 10.12 -18.22 -0.75
CA ALA A 79 8.76 -17.92 -0.30
C ALA A 79 7.89 -17.33 -1.43
N ILE A 80 8.46 -16.45 -2.26
CA ILE A 80 7.79 -15.90 -3.45
C ILE A 80 7.49 -17.00 -4.48
N ALA A 81 8.45 -17.89 -4.73
CA ALA A 81 8.27 -19.02 -5.65
C ALA A 81 7.17 -19.98 -5.19
N GLN A 82 7.05 -20.20 -3.87
CA GLN A 82 6.02 -21.04 -3.25
C GLN A 82 4.66 -20.32 -3.08
N GLY A 83 4.54 -19.05 -3.49
CA GLY A 83 3.31 -18.28 -3.41
C GLY A 83 2.90 -17.89 -1.98
N ASP A 84 3.86 -17.82 -1.06
CA ASP A 84 3.64 -17.41 0.33
C ASP A 84 3.67 -15.88 0.52
N ILE A 85 4.35 -15.18 -0.40
CA ILE A 85 4.53 -13.73 -0.37
C ILE A 85 4.00 -13.16 -1.69
N ALA A 86 3.22 -12.09 -1.59
CA ALA A 86 2.69 -11.35 -2.73
C ALA A 86 2.89 -9.85 -2.55
N TRP A 87 2.83 -9.12 -3.66
CA TRP A 87 2.82 -7.65 -3.67
C TRP A 87 1.71 -7.11 -4.56
N HIS A 88 1.39 -5.83 -4.37
CA HIS A 88 0.56 -5.05 -5.27
C HIS A 88 1.38 -3.94 -5.95
N ALA A 89 0.84 -3.34 -7.01
CA ALA A 89 1.59 -2.47 -7.91
C ALA A 89 2.23 -1.26 -7.20
N LEU A 90 1.45 -0.62 -6.31
CA LEU A 90 1.89 0.55 -5.57
C LEU A 90 2.97 0.21 -4.52
N PRO A 91 3.97 1.08 -4.33
CA PRO A 91 5.08 0.85 -3.39
C PRO A 91 4.64 0.83 -1.93
N PHE A 92 3.78 1.78 -1.56
CA PHE A 92 3.17 2.02 -0.25
C PHE A 92 2.09 3.11 -0.41
N THR A 93 1.43 3.52 0.67
CA THR A 93 0.48 4.65 0.62
C THR A 93 1.21 5.98 0.50
N THR A 94 0.74 6.84 -0.40
CA THR A 94 1.34 8.14 -0.71
C THR A 94 0.25 9.20 -0.81
N HIS A 95 0.60 10.46 -0.54
CA HIS A 95 -0.22 11.59 -0.98
C HIS A 95 0.08 11.86 -2.46
N SER A 96 -0.76 11.34 -3.35
CA SER A 96 -0.51 11.33 -4.81
C SER A 96 -0.26 12.71 -5.42
N GLU A 97 -0.91 13.73 -4.87
CA GLU A 97 -0.85 15.14 -5.26
C GLU A 97 0.54 15.76 -5.05
N SER A 98 1.37 15.11 -4.24
CA SER A 98 2.73 15.55 -3.96
C SER A 98 3.77 14.99 -4.94
N MET A 99 3.40 14.04 -5.78
CA MET A 99 4.31 13.38 -6.71
C MET A 99 4.26 14.01 -8.11
N ASP A 100 5.39 14.06 -8.79
CA ASP A 100 5.38 14.19 -10.25
C ASP A 100 5.09 12.83 -10.91
N ALA A 101 4.66 12.87 -12.18
CA ALA A 101 4.29 11.66 -12.92
C ALA A 101 5.45 10.66 -13.04
N ASP A 102 6.69 11.15 -13.18
CA ASP A 102 7.86 10.28 -13.36
C ASP A 102 8.24 9.57 -12.06
N LEU A 103 8.07 10.21 -10.89
CA LEU A 103 8.29 9.60 -9.58
C LEU A 103 7.19 8.57 -9.30
N PHE A 104 5.95 8.85 -9.70
CA PHE A 104 4.86 7.87 -9.59
C PHE A 104 5.13 6.63 -10.46
N ARG A 105 5.57 6.83 -11.72
CA ARG A 105 6.03 5.73 -12.60
C ARG A 105 7.19 4.95 -12.01
N LEU A 106 8.18 5.64 -11.41
CA LEU A 106 9.27 4.97 -10.71
C LEU A 106 8.73 4.04 -9.62
N GLY A 107 7.78 4.52 -8.80
CA GLY A 107 7.14 3.70 -7.77
C GLY A 107 6.49 2.43 -8.32
N LEU A 108 5.73 2.56 -9.42
CA LEU A 108 5.11 1.42 -10.11
C LEU A 108 6.15 0.47 -10.72
N SER A 109 7.29 1.00 -11.19
CA SER A 109 8.36 0.19 -11.78
C SER A 109 8.97 -0.80 -10.79
N LEU A 110 8.88 -0.57 -9.48
CA LEU A 110 9.34 -1.54 -8.47
C LEU A 110 8.56 -2.85 -8.57
N SER A 111 7.23 -2.78 -8.72
CA SER A 111 6.40 -3.97 -8.94
C SER A 111 6.74 -4.65 -10.26
N GLN A 112 6.94 -3.90 -11.33
CA GLN A 112 7.28 -4.45 -12.64
C GLN A 112 8.65 -5.15 -12.65
N ARG A 113 9.62 -4.60 -11.92
CA ARG A 113 10.94 -5.22 -11.72
C ARG A 113 10.84 -6.53 -10.93
N LEU A 114 10.01 -6.56 -9.87
CA LEU A 114 9.73 -7.79 -9.13
C LEU A 114 9.01 -8.83 -10.01
N ASP A 115 8.01 -8.41 -10.77
CA ASP A 115 7.27 -9.24 -11.71
C ASP A 115 8.21 -9.90 -12.73
N MET A 116 9.10 -9.12 -13.32
CA MET A 116 10.12 -9.62 -14.26
C MET A 116 11.10 -10.59 -13.58
N ARG A 117 11.55 -10.28 -12.36
CA ARG A 117 12.50 -11.11 -11.60
C ARG A 117 11.91 -12.48 -11.21
N PHE A 118 10.61 -12.54 -10.95
CA PHE A 118 9.95 -13.73 -10.39
C PHE A 118 8.91 -14.37 -11.31
N GLY A 119 8.78 -13.91 -12.56
CA GLY A 119 7.80 -14.41 -13.52
C GLY A 119 6.36 -14.22 -13.05
N LYS A 120 6.06 -13.10 -12.39
CA LYS A 120 4.71 -12.74 -11.92
C LYS A 120 4.10 -11.67 -12.82
N HIS A 121 2.81 -11.40 -12.63
CA HIS A 121 2.11 -10.33 -13.31
C HIS A 121 1.15 -9.62 -12.34
N THR A 122 1.41 -8.35 -12.09
CA THR A 122 0.65 -7.53 -11.16
C THR A 122 -0.32 -6.62 -11.89
N ILE A 123 -1.61 -6.77 -11.59
CA ILE A 123 -2.72 -6.02 -12.20
C ILE A 123 -3.57 -5.29 -11.15
N ALA A 124 -3.22 -5.41 -9.86
CA ALA A 124 -3.94 -4.78 -8.78
C ALA A 124 -3.03 -3.90 -7.92
N ALA A 125 -3.63 -2.85 -7.37
CA ALA A 125 -3.00 -1.85 -6.54
C ALA A 125 -3.85 -1.64 -5.28
N LYS A 126 -3.23 -1.16 -4.20
CA LYS A 126 -3.94 -0.79 -2.98
C LYS A 126 -3.36 0.46 -2.35
N PHE A 127 -4.27 1.36 -1.98
CA PHE A 127 -4.03 2.39 -0.98
C PHE A 127 -4.79 2.03 0.30
N THR A 128 -4.17 2.33 1.43
CA THR A 128 -4.77 2.29 2.76
C THR A 128 -4.55 3.65 3.39
N ASP A 129 -5.46 4.11 4.23
CA ASP A 129 -5.42 5.37 4.97
C ASP A 129 -5.91 6.59 4.21
N VAL A 130 -5.23 6.96 3.14
CA VAL A 130 -5.52 8.21 2.41
C VAL A 130 -6.91 8.14 1.74
N PRO A 131 -7.84 9.09 2.02
CA PRO A 131 -9.22 9.04 1.52
C PRO A 131 -9.34 9.39 0.04
N GLY A 132 -8.46 10.22 -0.48
CA GLY A 132 -8.56 10.77 -1.83
C GLY A 132 -7.24 10.74 -2.58
N HIS A 133 -7.33 10.66 -3.90
CA HIS A 133 -6.20 10.74 -4.80
C HIS A 133 -6.56 11.56 -6.04
N THR A 134 -5.56 12.26 -6.59
CA THR A 134 -5.77 12.99 -7.83
C THR A 134 -6.10 12.04 -8.99
N ARG A 135 -7.03 12.43 -9.85
CA ARG A 135 -7.40 11.67 -11.06
C ARG A 135 -6.23 11.49 -12.02
N GLY A 136 -5.18 12.31 -11.90
CA GLY A 136 -3.95 12.20 -12.69
C GLY A 136 -3.22 10.86 -12.54
N ILE A 137 -3.48 10.07 -11.49
CA ILE A 137 -2.86 8.74 -11.35
C ILE A 137 -3.48 7.67 -12.25
N VAL A 138 -4.72 7.87 -12.72
CA VAL A 138 -5.47 6.89 -13.52
C VAL A 138 -4.69 6.47 -14.78
N PRO A 139 -4.23 7.38 -15.65
CA PRO A 139 -3.46 6.99 -16.83
C PRO A 139 -2.13 6.32 -16.47
N LEU A 140 -1.47 6.72 -15.38
CA LEU A 140 -0.19 6.14 -14.95
C LEU A 140 -0.35 4.69 -14.45
N LEU A 141 -1.42 4.43 -13.69
CA LEU A 141 -1.79 3.08 -13.25
C LEU A 141 -2.16 2.20 -14.45
N ALA A 142 -2.96 2.72 -15.38
CA ALA A 142 -3.35 2.00 -16.59
C ALA A 142 -2.14 1.68 -17.49
N GLU A 143 -1.22 2.64 -17.67
CA GLU A 143 0.06 2.49 -18.38
C GLU A 143 0.90 1.35 -17.77
N ALA A 144 0.92 1.24 -16.43
CA ALA A 144 1.62 0.18 -15.72
C ALA A 144 0.90 -1.19 -15.75
N GLY A 145 -0.27 -1.27 -16.39
CA GLY A 145 -1.07 -2.51 -16.51
C GLY A 145 -2.05 -2.74 -15.36
N VAL A 146 -2.18 -1.81 -14.41
CA VAL A 146 -3.11 -1.94 -13.29
C VAL A 146 -4.56 -1.84 -13.79
N LYS A 147 -5.38 -2.80 -13.40
CA LYS A 147 -6.82 -2.90 -13.72
C LYS A 147 -7.71 -2.63 -12.51
N PHE A 148 -7.19 -2.82 -11.30
CA PHE A 148 -7.93 -2.70 -10.07
C PHE A 148 -7.15 -1.90 -9.01
N LEU A 149 -7.79 -0.89 -8.42
CA LEU A 149 -7.30 -0.16 -7.26
C LEU A 149 -8.29 -0.35 -6.10
N GLN A 150 -7.84 -0.94 -5.01
CA GLN A 150 -8.59 -0.94 -3.77
C GLN A 150 -8.12 0.22 -2.88
N VAL A 151 -9.05 0.99 -2.33
CA VAL A 151 -8.77 2.09 -1.38
C VAL A 151 -9.49 1.79 -0.07
N GLY A 152 -8.73 1.58 1.00
CA GLY A 152 -9.25 1.52 2.35
C GLY A 152 -9.02 2.84 3.08
N VAL A 153 -10.07 3.48 3.58
CA VAL A 153 -9.99 4.83 4.15
C VAL A 153 -9.84 4.78 5.67
N ASN A 154 -8.95 5.59 6.24
CA ASN A 154 -8.79 5.69 7.68
C ASN A 154 -10.08 6.19 8.34
N GLY A 155 -10.49 5.57 9.45
CA GLY A 155 -11.69 5.96 10.19
C GLY A 155 -11.65 7.37 10.79
N GLY A 156 -10.47 7.99 10.89
CA GLY A 156 -10.28 9.38 11.26
C GLY A 156 -10.56 10.39 10.14
N SER A 157 -10.92 9.93 8.94
CA SER A 157 -11.23 10.77 7.78
C SER A 157 -12.60 10.45 7.18
N ALA A 158 -13.14 11.39 6.40
CA ALA A 158 -14.41 11.17 5.71
C ALA A 158 -14.20 10.35 4.43
N VAL A 159 -14.96 9.26 4.29
CA VAL A 159 -14.97 8.47 3.05
C VAL A 159 -15.61 9.30 1.93
N PRO A 160 -15.01 9.39 0.73
CA PRO A 160 -15.60 10.13 -0.39
C PRO A 160 -16.98 9.59 -0.78
N THR A 161 -17.87 10.48 -1.18
CA THR A 161 -19.21 10.11 -1.68
C THR A 161 -19.14 9.64 -3.14
N VAL A 162 -18.70 8.40 -3.33
CA VAL A 162 -18.63 7.70 -4.62
C VAL A 162 -19.31 6.32 -4.50
N PRO A 163 -19.71 5.67 -5.61
CA PRO A 163 -20.14 4.28 -5.55
C PRO A 163 -19.06 3.40 -4.90
N PRO A 164 -19.41 2.33 -4.16
CA PRO A 164 -18.40 1.46 -3.53
C PRO A 164 -17.49 0.73 -4.53
N LEU A 165 -17.98 0.49 -5.75
CA LEU A 165 -17.26 -0.12 -6.85
C LEU A 165 -17.62 0.61 -8.15
N PHE A 166 -16.63 1.10 -8.88
CA PHE A 166 -16.83 1.92 -10.08
C PHE A 166 -15.63 1.87 -11.01
N ARG A 167 -15.80 2.41 -12.21
CA ARG A 167 -14.72 2.69 -13.16
C ARG A 167 -14.29 4.15 -13.02
N TRP A 168 -13.04 4.39 -12.71
CA TRP A 168 -12.50 5.75 -12.61
C TRP A 168 -11.78 6.12 -13.89
N ARG A 169 -12.29 7.13 -14.60
CA ARG A 169 -11.83 7.50 -15.94
C ARG A 169 -11.25 8.90 -15.98
N ASP A 170 -10.11 9.04 -16.64
CA ASP A 170 -9.48 10.33 -16.92
C ASP A 170 -9.89 10.92 -18.29
N PRO A 171 -9.57 12.19 -18.58
CA PRO A 171 -9.87 12.82 -19.87
C PRO A 171 -9.26 12.15 -21.10
N SER A 172 -8.14 11.41 -20.96
CA SER A 172 -7.54 10.64 -22.06
C SER A 172 -8.35 9.39 -22.43
N GLY A 173 -9.31 9.00 -21.59
CA GLY A 173 -10.08 7.76 -21.71
C GLY A 173 -9.45 6.57 -21.01
N SER A 174 -8.29 6.74 -20.35
CA SER A 174 -7.70 5.71 -19.48
C SER A 174 -8.59 5.48 -18.28
N GLU A 175 -8.66 4.23 -17.83
CA GLU A 175 -9.62 3.82 -16.83
C GLU A 175 -9.16 2.57 -16.07
N LEU A 176 -9.56 2.47 -14.81
CA LEU A 176 -9.40 1.28 -13.97
C LEU A 176 -10.60 1.13 -13.03
N ILE A 177 -10.80 -0.08 -12.49
CA ILE A 177 -11.81 -0.31 -11.46
C ILE A 177 -11.28 0.16 -10.12
N VAL A 178 -12.08 0.93 -9.40
CA VAL A 178 -11.79 1.36 -8.04
C VAL A 178 -12.83 0.76 -7.10
N MET A 179 -12.36 0.21 -5.97
CA MET A 179 -13.20 -0.20 -4.85
C MET A 179 -12.84 0.60 -3.60
N TYR A 180 -13.83 1.29 -3.04
CA TYR A 180 -13.68 2.01 -1.77
C TYR A 180 -14.24 1.19 -0.61
N ALA A 181 -13.51 1.17 0.50
CA ALA A 181 -13.97 0.63 1.77
C ALA A 181 -13.82 1.69 2.88
N GLY A 182 -14.82 1.77 3.76
CA GLY A 182 -14.64 2.44 5.06
C GLY A 182 -13.79 1.55 5.95
N GLY A 183 -12.66 2.06 6.43
CA GLY A 183 -11.62 1.25 7.08
C GLY A 183 -10.63 0.63 6.09
N TYR A 184 -9.67 -0.14 6.60
CA TYR A 184 -8.56 -0.66 5.77
C TYR A 184 -9.01 -1.74 4.78
N GLY A 185 -10.23 -2.24 4.95
CA GLY A 185 -10.90 -3.20 4.09
C GLY A 185 -12.15 -3.72 4.80
N SER A 186 -13.09 -4.23 4.03
CA SER A 186 -14.28 -4.92 4.54
C SER A 186 -14.58 -6.12 3.65
N THR A 187 -15.40 -7.05 4.13
CA THR A 187 -15.95 -8.06 3.23
C THR A 187 -16.86 -7.36 2.22
N PHE A 188 -16.56 -7.52 0.93
CA PHE A 188 -17.33 -6.95 -0.17
C PHE A 188 -17.71 -8.04 -1.14
N VAL A 189 -19.00 -8.36 -1.24
CA VAL A 189 -19.54 -9.29 -2.23
C VAL A 189 -19.65 -8.56 -3.57
N LEU A 190 -19.01 -9.10 -4.59
CA LEU A 190 -19.05 -8.55 -5.93
C LEU A 190 -20.46 -8.75 -6.54
N PRO A 191 -21.22 -7.67 -6.84
CA PRO A 191 -22.59 -7.79 -7.32
C PRO A 191 -22.70 -8.66 -8.56
N GLY A 192 -23.72 -9.52 -8.60
CA GLY A 192 -23.96 -10.41 -9.74
C GLY A 192 -23.02 -11.61 -9.86
N THR A 193 -22.14 -11.84 -8.87
CA THR A 193 -21.19 -12.97 -8.90
C THR A 193 -21.16 -13.74 -7.59
N GLU A 194 -20.47 -14.88 -7.60
CA GLU A 194 -20.21 -15.71 -6.41
C GLU A 194 -18.83 -15.42 -5.80
N ASN A 195 -18.29 -14.21 -5.96
CA ASN A 195 -16.99 -13.81 -5.42
C ASN A 195 -17.13 -12.67 -4.43
N ALA A 196 -16.32 -12.70 -3.37
CA ALA A 196 -16.16 -11.61 -2.43
C ALA A 196 -14.69 -11.36 -2.14
N LEU A 197 -14.35 -10.12 -1.81
CA LEU A 197 -13.06 -9.73 -1.28
C LEU A 197 -13.19 -9.58 0.23
N ALA A 198 -12.24 -10.09 1.01
CA ALA A 198 -12.12 -9.83 2.43
C ALA A 198 -10.66 -9.56 2.80
N PHE A 199 -10.43 -8.92 3.94
CA PHE A 199 -9.09 -8.61 4.42
C PHE A 199 -8.85 -9.12 5.83
N GLY A 200 -7.73 -9.80 6.02
CA GLY A 200 -7.10 -9.99 7.32
C GLY A 200 -6.02 -8.94 7.49
N HIS A 201 -6.36 -7.79 8.07
CA HIS A 201 -5.40 -6.71 8.31
C HIS A 201 -4.76 -6.85 9.70
N SER A 202 -3.44 -6.67 9.78
CA SER A 202 -2.82 -6.18 11.00
C SER A 202 -2.69 -4.66 10.93
N MET A 203 -2.74 -4.02 12.10
CA MET A 203 -2.65 -2.56 12.24
C MET A 203 -1.24 -2.06 11.89
N ASP A 204 -1.12 -0.74 11.86
CA ASP A 204 0.07 0.06 11.57
C ASP A 204 1.33 -0.53 12.20
N ASN A 205 2.23 -1.03 11.33
CA ASN A 205 3.55 -1.54 11.71
C ASN A 205 3.59 -2.61 12.81
N LEU A 206 2.52 -3.40 13.01
CA LEU A 206 2.51 -4.49 13.99
C LEU A 206 3.09 -5.82 13.46
N GLY A 207 3.55 -5.84 12.22
CA GLY A 207 4.04 -7.06 11.55
C GLY A 207 2.91 -8.00 11.10
N PRO A 208 3.24 -9.21 10.62
CA PRO A 208 2.23 -10.19 10.21
C PRO A 208 1.40 -10.67 11.40
N GLN A 209 0.20 -11.17 11.12
CA GLN A 209 -0.60 -11.86 12.12
C GLN A 209 0.13 -13.05 12.74
N THR A 210 -0.23 -13.41 13.98
CA THR A 210 0.16 -14.68 14.58
C THR A 210 -0.67 -15.83 14.02
N GLU A 211 -0.23 -17.07 14.27
CA GLU A 211 -0.98 -18.26 13.89
C GLU A 211 -2.42 -18.24 14.44
N THR A 212 -2.58 -17.92 15.72
CA THR A 212 -3.89 -17.81 16.38
C THR A 212 -4.76 -16.74 15.73
N GLN A 213 -4.19 -15.57 15.41
CA GLN A 213 -4.93 -14.49 14.72
C GLN A 213 -5.39 -14.92 13.32
N VAL A 214 -4.55 -15.63 12.56
CA VAL A 214 -4.95 -16.17 11.25
C VAL A 214 -6.13 -17.15 11.39
N ALA A 215 -6.05 -18.09 12.34
CA ALA A 215 -7.12 -19.06 12.58
C ALA A 215 -8.43 -18.36 13.00
N GLU A 216 -8.31 -17.32 13.83
CA GLU A 216 -9.45 -16.54 14.30
C GLU A 216 -10.15 -15.79 13.16
N ILE A 217 -9.39 -15.17 12.25
CA ILE A 217 -9.93 -14.48 11.07
C ILE A 217 -10.72 -15.47 10.20
N TYR A 218 -10.16 -16.66 9.93
CA TYR A 218 -10.87 -17.71 9.19
C TYR A 218 -12.14 -18.16 9.91
N ARG A 219 -12.08 -18.37 11.23
CA ARG A 219 -13.22 -18.77 12.04
C ARG A 219 -14.34 -17.72 12.01
N GLN A 220 -13.99 -16.44 12.15
CA GLN A 220 -14.92 -15.33 12.09
C GLN A 220 -15.62 -15.26 10.73
N LEU A 221 -14.86 -15.30 9.63
CA LEU A 221 -15.43 -15.26 8.28
C LEU A 221 -16.36 -16.46 8.00
N ARG A 222 -16.03 -17.64 8.50
CA ARG A 222 -16.90 -18.83 8.40
C ARG A 222 -18.21 -18.65 9.16
N ALA A 223 -18.17 -18.00 10.32
CA ALA A 223 -19.35 -17.72 11.13
C ALA A 223 -20.24 -16.65 10.48
N GLU A 224 -19.63 -15.59 9.90
CA GLU A 224 -20.32 -14.51 9.20
C GLU A 224 -20.90 -14.96 7.85
N HIS A 225 -20.24 -15.91 7.18
CA HIS A 225 -20.64 -16.44 5.87
C HIS A 225 -20.73 -17.97 5.87
N PRO A 226 -21.76 -18.57 6.52
CA PRO A 226 -21.94 -20.02 6.55
C PRO A 226 -22.02 -20.62 5.14
N GLY A 227 -21.24 -21.67 4.88
CA GLY A 227 -21.20 -22.35 3.59
C GLY A 227 -20.36 -21.65 2.51
N ALA A 228 -19.75 -20.49 2.80
CA ALA A 228 -18.79 -19.88 1.89
C ALA A 228 -17.48 -20.67 1.84
N HIS A 229 -16.87 -20.71 0.67
CA HIS A 229 -15.50 -21.21 0.48
C HIS A 229 -14.52 -20.05 0.69
N ILE A 230 -13.80 -20.07 1.81
CA ILE A 230 -12.86 -19.01 2.21
C ILE A 230 -11.44 -19.52 2.03
N PHE A 231 -10.61 -18.76 1.30
CA PHE A 231 -9.23 -19.14 1.02
C PHE A 231 -8.33 -17.91 0.93
N ALA A 232 -7.05 -18.08 1.28
CA ALA A 232 -6.07 -17.01 1.13
C ALA A 232 -5.85 -16.73 -0.36
N SER A 233 -5.85 -15.45 -0.72
CA SER A 233 -5.74 -15.02 -2.11
C SER A 233 -4.87 -13.77 -2.24
N THR A 234 -4.78 -13.23 -3.46
CA THR A 234 -4.08 -11.98 -3.76
C THR A 234 -5.04 -11.00 -4.41
N LEU A 235 -4.71 -9.71 -4.35
CA LEU A 235 -5.48 -8.68 -5.06
C LEU A 235 -5.47 -8.90 -6.58
N ASN A 236 -4.37 -9.46 -7.14
CA ASN A 236 -4.29 -9.80 -8.55
C ASN A 236 -5.34 -10.88 -8.92
N THR A 237 -5.43 -11.96 -8.14
CA THR A 237 -6.42 -13.02 -8.35
C THR A 237 -7.85 -12.51 -8.23
N PHE A 238 -8.12 -11.59 -7.29
CA PHE A 238 -9.44 -10.98 -7.17
C PHE A 238 -9.74 -10.03 -8.34
N ALA A 239 -8.75 -9.27 -8.82
CA ALA A 239 -8.92 -8.35 -9.95
C ALA A 239 -9.40 -9.06 -11.23
N GLU A 240 -8.96 -10.29 -11.47
CA GLU A 240 -9.45 -11.12 -12.58
C GLU A 240 -10.96 -11.36 -12.51
N LYS A 241 -11.54 -11.44 -11.31
CA LYS A 241 -12.98 -11.66 -11.09
C LYS A 241 -13.80 -10.40 -11.36
N LEU A 242 -13.17 -9.23 -11.42
CA LEU A 242 -13.86 -7.97 -11.73
C LEU A 242 -14.01 -7.73 -13.24
N LEU A 243 -13.19 -8.37 -14.07
CA LEU A 243 -13.22 -8.16 -15.52
C LEU A 243 -14.59 -8.46 -16.17
N PRO A 244 -15.32 -9.53 -15.78
CA PRO A 244 -16.64 -9.83 -16.35
C PRO A 244 -17.70 -8.77 -16.06
N VAL A 245 -17.63 -8.09 -14.90
CA VAL A 245 -18.62 -7.09 -14.49
C VAL A 245 -18.22 -5.66 -14.88
N TRP A 246 -17.05 -5.47 -15.48
CA TRP A 246 -16.49 -4.17 -15.85
C TRP A 246 -17.50 -3.27 -16.59
N ALA A 247 -18.22 -3.83 -17.57
CA ALA A 247 -19.13 -3.06 -18.42
C ALA A 247 -20.34 -2.49 -17.66
N GLU A 248 -20.71 -3.10 -16.53
CA GLU A 248 -21.90 -2.75 -15.73
C GLU A 248 -21.59 -1.70 -14.66
N LEU A 249 -20.31 -1.47 -14.36
CA LEU A 249 -19.91 -0.55 -13.30
C LEU A 249 -20.15 0.90 -13.69
N PRO A 250 -20.63 1.74 -12.76
CA PRO A 250 -20.78 3.17 -12.99
C PRO A 250 -19.43 3.81 -13.27
N ILE A 251 -19.42 4.86 -14.09
CA ILE A 251 -18.22 5.62 -14.41
C ILE A 251 -18.18 6.87 -13.53
N VAL A 252 -17.05 7.08 -12.86
CA VAL A 252 -16.72 8.32 -12.16
C VAL A 252 -15.65 9.03 -12.95
N THR A 253 -15.87 10.31 -13.24
CA THR A 253 -14.89 11.15 -13.93
C THR A 253 -14.40 12.29 -13.04
N GLN A 254 -14.94 12.43 -11.83
CA GLN A 254 -14.57 13.47 -10.89
C GLN A 254 -13.18 13.19 -10.29
N GLU A 255 -12.53 14.25 -9.85
CA GLU A 255 -11.38 14.14 -8.96
C GLU A 255 -11.87 13.76 -7.56
N ILE A 256 -11.12 12.90 -6.88
CA ILE A 256 -11.41 12.47 -5.52
C ILE A 256 -10.33 13.08 -4.64
N GLY A 257 -10.43 14.38 -4.34
CA GLY A 257 -9.36 15.11 -3.67
C GLY A 257 -9.06 14.58 -2.27
N ASP A 258 -7.77 14.52 -1.91
CA ASP A 258 -7.34 14.11 -0.58
C ASP A 258 -7.72 15.14 0.49
N SER A 259 -8.69 14.80 1.34
CA SER A 259 -9.10 15.64 2.47
C SER A 259 -8.15 15.55 3.68
N TRP A 260 -7.15 14.66 3.64
CA TRP A 260 -6.25 14.36 4.76
C TRP A 260 -4.80 14.81 4.53
N ILE A 261 -4.52 15.49 3.41
CA ILE A 261 -3.19 15.97 3.00
C ILE A 261 -2.64 17.16 3.82
N HIS A 262 -2.81 17.15 5.13
CA HIS A 262 -2.39 18.25 6.01
C HIS A 262 -0.88 18.27 6.27
N GLY A 263 -0.26 17.08 6.33
CA GLY A 263 1.15 16.94 6.69
C GLY A 263 2.11 17.60 5.69
N ILE A 264 1.73 17.67 4.41
CA ILE A 264 2.56 18.35 3.41
C ILE A 264 2.71 19.83 3.72
N GLY A 265 1.63 20.48 4.16
CA GLY A 265 1.64 21.91 4.50
C GLY A 265 2.42 22.23 5.78
N SER A 266 2.74 21.25 6.63
CA SER A 266 3.35 21.49 7.94
C SER A 266 4.88 21.59 7.90
N ASP A 267 5.55 21.12 6.85
CA ASP A 267 7.01 21.17 6.69
C ASP A 267 7.43 21.82 5.36
N PRO A 268 7.36 23.16 5.26
CA PRO A 268 7.64 23.87 4.01
C PRO A 268 9.09 23.73 3.55
N ILE A 269 10.05 23.53 4.46
CA ILE A 269 11.46 23.35 4.11
C ILE A 269 11.64 22.00 3.42
N LYS A 270 11.15 20.91 4.03
CA LYS A 270 11.17 19.57 3.41
C LYS A 270 10.48 19.58 2.05
N VAL A 271 9.30 20.20 1.94
CA VAL A 271 8.57 20.30 0.65
C VAL A 271 9.37 21.08 -0.39
N SER A 272 9.97 22.22 -0.03
CA SER A 272 10.73 23.03 -0.97
C SER A 272 11.94 22.27 -1.54
N GLN A 273 12.67 21.57 -0.68
CA GLN A 273 13.81 20.74 -1.06
C GLN A 273 13.37 19.54 -1.91
N PHE A 274 12.29 18.87 -1.53
CA PHE A 274 11.72 17.77 -2.29
C PHE A 274 11.33 18.20 -3.72
N ARG A 275 10.63 19.32 -3.85
CA ARG A 275 10.24 19.87 -5.15
C ARG A 275 11.45 20.26 -6.01
N GLU A 276 12.49 20.81 -5.40
CA GLU A 276 13.74 21.11 -6.12
C GLU A 276 14.44 19.84 -6.58
N LEU A 277 14.47 18.78 -5.76
CA LEU A 277 15.01 17.49 -6.15
C LEU A 277 14.21 16.84 -7.29
N LEU A 278 12.87 16.98 -7.30
CA LEU A 278 12.05 16.54 -8.44
C LEU A 278 12.41 17.29 -9.73
N ARG A 279 12.55 18.62 -9.65
CA ARG A 279 12.94 19.46 -10.79
C ARG A 279 14.32 19.06 -11.32
N LEU A 280 15.33 18.98 -10.45
CA LEU A 280 16.69 18.58 -10.81
C LEU A 280 16.72 17.18 -11.41
N ARG A 281 16.00 16.22 -10.81
CA ARG A 281 15.85 14.86 -11.32
C ARG A 281 15.29 14.87 -12.75
N SER A 282 14.23 15.63 -13.01
CA SER A 282 13.65 15.75 -14.36
C SER A 282 14.64 16.32 -15.36
N ASP A 283 15.39 17.36 -14.99
CA ASP A 283 16.38 17.99 -15.85
C ASP A 283 17.55 17.04 -16.16
N TRP A 284 18.03 16.31 -15.15
CA TRP A 284 19.09 15.30 -15.33
C TRP A 284 18.64 14.16 -16.25
N LEU A 285 17.41 13.66 -16.10
CA LEU A 285 16.87 12.62 -16.97
C LEU A 285 16.66 13.10 -18.41
N LYS A 286 16.26 14.35 -18.62
CA LYS A 286 16.18 14.95 -19.96
C LYS A 286 17.56 15.09 -20.60
N ALA A 287 18.56 15.53 -19.84
CA ALA A 287 19.92 15.70 -20.33
C ALA A 287 20.64 14.36 -20.60
N LYS A 288 20.39 13.35 -19.76
CA LYS A 288 21.01 12.02 -19.86
C LYS A 288 20.01 10.92 -19.45
N PRO A 289 19.17 10.44 -20.39
CA PRO A 289 18.18 9.40 -20.09
C PRO A 289 18.76 8.09 -19.54
N SER A 290 20.02 7.77 -19.88
CA SER A 290 20.70 6.58 -19.39
C SER A 290 21.02 6.58 -17.89
N LEU A 291 20.84 7.71 -17.19
CA LEU A 291 20.98 7.79 -15.73
C LEU A 291 20.09 6.79 -14.99
N VAL A 292 18.95 6.41 -15.56
CA VAL A 292 18.05 5.39 -14.96
C VAL A 292 18.74 4.04 -14.74
N ASN A 293 19.80 3.75 -15.49
CA ASN A 293 20.58 2.52 -15.38
C ASN A 293 21.75 2.65 -14.38
N GLU A 294 22.01 3.84 -13.85
CA GLU A 294 23.09 4.06 -12.89
C GLU A 294 22.62 3.69 -11.47
N PRO A 295 23.29 2.74 -10.78
CA PRO A 295 22.84 2.26 -9.46
C PRO A 295 22.68 3.36 -8.41
N ALA A 296 23.58 4.35 -8.40
CA ALA A 296 23.51 5.47 -7.46
C ALA A 296 22.27 6.35 -7.72
N PHE A 297 21.92 6.55 -8.99
CA PHE A 297 20.75 7.33 -9.37
C PHE A 297 19.45 6.58 -9.07
N ASP A 298 19.37 5.28 -9.34
CA ASP A 298 18.24 4.44 -8.92
C ASP A 298 18.04 4.48 -7.40
N LEU A 299 19.12 4.35 -6.62
CA LEU A 299 19.05 4.47 -5.17
C LEU A 299 18.55 5.86 -4.72
N PHE A 300 19.08 6.93 -5.30
CA PHE A 300 18.61 8.30 -5.03
C PHE A 300 17.10 8.41 -5.28
N GLN A 301 16.64 7.94 -6.42
CA GLN A 301 15.23 8.00 -6.80
C GLN A 301 14.35 7.19 -5.83
N ARG A 302 14.78 6.00 -5.41
CA ARG A 302 14.05 5.18 -4.42
C ARG A 302 13.99 5.82 -3.03
N ARG A 303 15.01 6.60 -2.64
CA ARG A 303 14.96 7.41 -1.40
C ARG A 303 14.04 8.61 -1.55
N LEU A 304 14.06 9.28 -2.71
CA LEU A 304 13.17 10.39 -3.02
C LEU A 304 11.70 9.95 -2.99
N LEU A 305 11.41 8.71 -3.45
CA LEU A 305 10.08 8.10 -3.43
C LEU A 305 9.47 7.98 -2.03
N MET A 306 10.28 7.91 -0.96
CA MET A 306 9.80 7.80 0.42
C MET A 306 9.27 9.13 0.98
N VAL A 307 9.65 10.27 0.39
CA VAL A 307 9.23 11.59 0.88
C VAL A 307 7.72 11.84 0.78
N PRO A 308 7.03 11.50 -0.33
CA PRO A 308 5.59 11.68 -0.47
C PRO A 308 4.74 10.60 0.22
N GLU A 309 5.39 9.57 0.80
CA GLU A 309 4.72 8.59 1.65
C GLU A 309 3.83 9.32 2.68
N HIS A 310 2.63 8.78 2.89
CA HIS A 310 1.55 9.56 3.50
C HIS A 310 1.80 9.95 4.96
N THR A 311 2.80 9.34 5.62
CA THR A 311 3.13 9.67 7.00
C THR A 311 4.19 10.77 7.06
N TRP A 312 3.74 11.98 7.44
CA TRP A 312 4.53 13.20 7.41
C TRP A 312 5.11 13.55 8.79
N GLY A 313 5.82 12.60 9.38
CA GLY A 313 6.41 12.71 10.72
C GLY A 313 5.95 11.59 11.65
N MET A 314 6.40 11.66 12.90
CA MET A 314 6.03 10.69 13.93
C MET A 314 4.63 10.98 14.48
N ASP A 315 3.97 9.96 15.04
CA ASP A 315 2.66 10.09 15.67
C ASP A 315 2.63 11.17 16.76
N GLU A 316 1.97 12.30 16.49
CA GLU A 316 1.88 13.41 17.44
C GLU A 316 1.22 12.98 18.75
N LYS A 317 0.31 12.01 18.73
CA LYS A 317 -0.42 11.57 19.92
C LYS A 317 0.51 10.88 20.91
N THR A 318 1.46 10.10 20.39
CA THR A 318 2.42 9.36 21.20
C THR A 318 3.67 10.20 21.52
N PHE A 319 4.21 10.92 20.54
CA PHE A 319 5.53 11.55 20.66
C PHE A 319 5.48 13.02 21.06
N LEU A 320 4.47 13.78 20.61
CA LEU A 320 4.28 15.17 21.01
C LEU A 320 3.42 15.27 22.27
N GLY A 321 2.32 14.52 22.35
CA GLY A 321 1.48 14.40 23.54
C GLY A 321 0.88 15.70 24.06
N ASP A 322 0.76 16.74 23.21
CA ASP A 322 0.12 18.02 23.57
C ASP A 322 -1.22 18.17 22.87
N HIS A 323 -2.29 18.15 23.66
CA HIS A 323 -3.67 18.27 23.18
C HIS A 323 -4.32 19.58 23.62
N LYS A 324 -3.53 20.59 24.03
CA LYS A 324 -4.07 21.82 24.65
C LYS A 324 -3.50 23.11 24.06
N ALA A 325 -2.25 23.12 23.59
CA ALA A 325 -1.60 24.37 23.18
C ALA A 325 -1.89 24.81 21.73
N TYR A 326 -3.16 25.06 21.41
CA TYR A 326 -3.58 25.48 20.06
C TYR A 326 -3.39 26.98 19.76
N SER A 327 -3.21 27.83 20.77
CA SER A 327 -2.96 29.27 20.56
C SER A 327 -1.47 29.57 20.46
N SER A 328 -1.10 30.63 19.74
CA SER A 328 0.31 31.06 19.60
C SER A 328 1.02 31.26 20.95
N THR A 329 0.31 31.84 21.93
CA THR A 329 0.84 32.07 23.28
C THR A 329 1.01 30.75 24.04
N ALA A 330 0.02 29.86 23.99
CA ALA A 330 0.10 28.56 24.66
C ALA A 330 1.21 27.70 24.04
N LEU A 331 1.32 27.70 22.71
CA LEU A 331 2.37 26.98 21.98
C LEU A 331 3.75 27.55 22.32
N ALA A 332 3.93 28.88 22.35
CA ALA A 332 5.20 29.49 22.73
C ALA A 332 5.65 29.07 24.15
N ALA A 333 4.72 28.97 25.09
CA ALA A 333 4.99 28.47 26.44
C ALA A 333 5.26 26.95 26.48
N ALA A 334 4.61 26.18 25.60
CA ALA A 334 4.75 24.73 25.55
C ALA A 334 6.04 24.26 24.85
N ARG A 335 6.52 24.98 23.83
CA ARG A 335 7.70 24.64 23.02
C ARG A 335 9.00 24.45 23.81
N GLY A 336 9.10 25.00 25.02
CA GLY A 336 10.26 24.82 25.89
C GLY A 336 10.27 23.51 26.67
N LYS A 337 9.17 22.74 26.67
CA LYS A 337 9.00 21.49 27.44
C LYS A 337 9.64 20.30 26.73
N ASP A 338 9.91 19.24 27.49
CA ASP A 338 10.63 18.06 27.01
C ASP A 338 9.94 17.36 25.84
N ASN A 339 8.61 17.38 25.78
CA ASN A 339 7.84 16.76 24.69
C ASN A 339 7.92 17.52 23.35
N PHE A 340 8.52 18.72 23.33
CA PHE A 340 8.78 19.52 22.12
C PHE A 340 10.27 19.55 21.72
N ARG A 341 11.13 18.79 22.40
CA ARG A 341 12.58 18.80 22.22
C ARG A 341 13.12 17.61 21.45
#